data_AF-A0A535TQX9-F1
#
_entry.id   AF-A0A535TQX9-F1
#
_cell.length_a   1.000
_cell.length_b   1.000
_cell.length_c   1.000
_cell.angle_alpha   90.00
_cell.angle_beta   90.00
_cell.angle_gamma   90.00
#
_symmetry.space_group_name_H-M   'P 1'
#
loop_
_entity.id
_entity.type
_entity.pdbx_description
1 polymer ?
#
loop_
_entity_poly.entity_id
_entity_poly.type
_entity_poly.pdbx_seq_one_letter_code
_entity_poly.pdbx_strand_id
1 'polypeptide(L)' 'MTMPELRVLIISPSPLARGGLVAMLDGMPGIKTVGGGGVTEAASLAAQLLPDAVLLDAGDGEPEDLDAIARLASAQP' A
#
# COMPACT_ATOMS: atom_id res chain seq x y z
N MET A 1 -9.08 25.57 -6.23
CA MET A 1 -8.75 24.71 -5.08
C MET A 1 -8.28 23.39 -5.68
N THR A 2 -7.01 23.03 -5.53
CA THR A 2 -6.54 21.70 -5.91
C THR A 2 -7.15 20.68 -4.96
N MET A 3 -7.81 19.65 -5.49
CA MET A 3 -8.25 18.51 -4.68
C MET A 3 -7.01 17.89 -4.02
N PRO A 4 -7.05 17.54 -2.72
CA PRO A 4 -5.94 16.85 -2.09
C PRO A 4 -5.70 15.51 -2.80
N GLU A 5 -4.42 15.21 -3.04
CA GLU A 5 -3.96 14.01 -3.73
C GLU A 5 -3.95 12.82 -2.75
N LEU A 6 -4.66 11.74 -3.09
CA LEU A 6 -4.71 10.53 -2.28
C LEU A 6 -3.36 9.82 -2.30
N ARG A 7 -2.72 9.71 -1.14
CA ARG A 7 -1.41 9.09 -0.94
C ARG A 7 -1.55 7.59 -0.74
N VAL A 8 -1.08 6.79 -1.68
CA VAL A 8 -1.23 5.33 -1.66
C VAL A 8 0.12 4.63 -1.44
N LEU A 9 0.20 3.74 -0.47
CA LEU A 9 1.31 2.81 -0.27
C LEU A 9 0.97 1.44 -0.87
N ILE A 10 1.84 0.88 -1.72
CA ILE A 10 1.59 -0.41 -2.38
C ILE A 10 2.40 -1.53 -1.70
N ILE A 11 1.71 -2.56 -1.22
CA ILE A 11 2.31 -3.71 -0.55
C ILE A 11 2.04 -4.96 -1.37
N SER A 12 3.09 -5.58 -1.91
CA SER A 12 3.01 -6.88 -2.59
C SER A 12 4.36 -7.60 -2.53
N PRO A 13 4.37 -8.93 -2.35
CA PRO A 13 5.60 -9.73 -2.46
C PRO A 13 6.14 -9.76 -3.89
N SER A 14 5.32 -9.50 -4.92
CA SER A 14 5.70 -9.52 -6.33
C SER A 14 6.22 -8.16 -6.80
N PRO A 15 7.51 -8.01 -7.16
CA PRO A 15 8.04 -6.77 -7.69
C PRO A 15 7.35 -6.32 -8.98
N LEU A 16 6.92 -7.30 -9.81
CA LEU A 16 6.19 -7.03 -11.04
C LEU A 16 4.81 -6.44 -10.77
N ALA A 17 4.07 -7.02 -9.81
CA ALA A 17 2.75 -6.50 -9.42
C ALA A 17 2.87 -5.07 -8.86
N ARG A 18 3.87 -4.80 -8.02
CA ARG A 18 4.14 -3.43 -7.53
C ARG A 18 4.39 -2.47 -8.68
N GLY A 19 5.29 -2.81 -9.61
CA GLY A 19 5.59 -1.96 -10.76
C GLY A 19 4.36 -1.68 -11.63
N GLY A 20 3.54 -2.69 -11.89
CA GLY A 20 2.29 -2.55 -12.65
C GLY A 20 1.26 -1.65 -11.96
N LEU A 21 1.08 -1.82 -10.64
CA LEU A 21 0.17 -0.99 -9.85
C LEU A 21 0.65 0.47 -9.78
N VAL A 22 1.95 0.73 -9.61
CA VAL A 22 2.52 2.08 -9.68
C VAL A 22 2.19 2.72 -11.02
N ALA A 23 2.49 2.03 -12.13
CA ALA A 23 2.24 2.55 -13.47
C ALA A 23 0.75 2.84 -13.74
N MET A 24 -0.15 2.03 -13.17
CA MET A 24 -1.59 2.23 -13.26
C MET A 24 -2.04 3.46 -12.47
N LEU A 25 -1.57 3.61 -11.22
CA LEU A 25 -1.96 4.72 -10.34
C LEU A 25 -1.37 6.06 -10.78
N ASP A 26 -0.14 6.09 -11.32
CA ASP A 26 0.50 7.31 -11.83
C ASP A 26 -0.27 7.93 -13.01
N GLY A 27 -1.11 7.14 -13.70
CA GLY A 27 -2.02 7.63 -14.73
C GLY A 27 -3.33 8.25 -14.21
N MET A 28 -3.61 8.16 -12.91
CA MET A 28 -4.89 8.58 -12.32
C MET A 28 -4.74 9.97 -11.64
N PRO A 29 -5.47 11.00 -12.13
CA PRO A 29 -5.42 12.32 -11.50
C PRO A 29 -5.87 12.28 -10.03
N GLY A 30 -5.10 12.94 -9.16
CA GLY A 30 -5.42 13.03 -7.73
C GLY A 30 -5.02 11.80 -6.92
N ILE A 31 -4.22 10.88 -7.47
CA ILE A 31 -3.61 9.77 -6.73
C ILE A 31 -2.08 9.90 -6.86
N LYS A 32 -1.38 9.62 -5.75
CA LYS A 32 0.07 9.54 -5.72
C LYS A 32 0.52 8.32 -4.97
N THR A 33 1.33 7.52 -5.64
CA THR A 33 2.06 6.45 -4.96
C THR A 33 3.16 7.06 -4.11
N VAL A 34 3.16 6.78 -2.80
CA VAL A 34 4.17 7.32 -1.86
C VAL A 34 5.28 6.33 -1.52
N GLY A 35 5.12 5.06 -1.91
CA GLY A 35 6.14 4.04 -1.76
C GLY A 35 5.60 2.65 -2.09
N GLY A 36 6.46 1.65 -1.96
CA GLY A 36 6.03 0.26 -2.01
C GLY A 36 7.06 -0.71 -1.45
N GLY A 37 6.57 -1.85 -0.98
CA GLY A 37 7.40 -2.84 -0.28
C GLY A 37 6.73 -4.20 -0.15
N GLY A 38 7.39 -5.10 0.59
CA GLY A 38 6.81 -6.40 0.94
C GLY A 38 5.89 -6.33 2.16
N VAL A 39 5.16 -7.42 2.41
CA VAL A 39 4.24 -7.55 3.55
C VAL A 39 4.92 -7.28 4.89
N THR A 40 6.13 -7.79 5.09
CA THR A 40 6.89 -7.64 6.34
C THR A 40 7.26 -6.19 6.66
N GLU A 41 7.43 -5.34 5.65
CA GLU A 41 7.86 -3.95 5.80
C GLU A 41 6.66 -3.00 5.93
N ALA A 42 5.43 -3.49 5.69
CA ALA A 42 4.25 -2.68 5.47
C ALA A 42 3.96 -1.71 6.63
N ALA A 43 4.00 -2.20 7.87
CA ALA A 43 3.76 -1.35 9.05
C ALA A 43 4.82 -0.26 9.23
N SER A 44 6.10 -0.61 9.02
CA SER A 44 7.21 0.33 9.11
C SER A 44 7.11 1.42 8.03
N LEU A 45 6.78 1.03 6.80
CA LEU A 45 6.57 1.95 5.69
C LEU A 45 5.35 2.84 5.91
N ALA A 46 4.23 2.30 6.41
CA ALA A 46 3.04 3.09 6.72
C ALA A 46 3.33 4.14 7.80
N ALA A 47 4.05 3.78 8.86
CA ALA A 47 4.44 4.71 9.91
C ALA A 47 5.38 5.83 9.42
N GLN A 48 6.30 5.51 8.50
CA GLN A 48 7.25 6.48 7.95
C GLN A 48 6.65 7.39 6.88
N LEU A 49 5.80 6.83 6.01
CA LEU A 49 5.31 7.52 4.81
C LEU A 49 3.94 8.17 5.01
N LEU A 50 3.23 7.82 6.09
CA LEU A 50 1.89 8.34 6.42
C LEU A 50 0.98 8.38 5.18
N PRO A 51 0.71 7.21 4.56
CA PRO A 51 -0.22 7.12 3.44
C PRO A 51 -1.66 7.31 3.92
N ASP A 52 -2.53 7.80 3.03
CA ASP A 52 -3.97 7.87 3.26
C ASP A 52 -4.62 6.49 3.09
N ALA A 53 -4.05 5.65 2.22
CA ALA A 53 -4.50 4.29 1.98
C ALA A 53 -3.33 3.33 1.71
N VAL A 54 -3.50 2.06 2.12
CA VAL A 54 -2.58 0.97 1.76
C VAL A 54 -3.30 0.03 0.80
N LEU A 55 -2.72 -0.16 -0.38
CA LEU A 55 -3.14 -1.20 -1.32
C LEU A 55 -2.28 -2.43 -1.08
N LEU A 56 -2.86 -3.45 -0.42
CA LEU A 56 -2.19 -4.68 -0.06
C LEU A 56 -2.65 -5.84 -0.93
N ASP A 57 -1.68 -6.55 -1.51
CA ASP A 57 -1.85 -7.83 -2.18
C ASP A 57 -2.11 -8.92 -1.13
N ALA A 58 -3.35 -9.42 -1.11
CA ALA A 58 -3.82 -10.41 -0.14
C ALA A 58 -3.52 -11.85 -0.56
N GLY A 59 -2.72 -12.07 -1.61
CA GLY A 59 -2.39 -13.41 -2.10
C GLY A 59 -3.64 -14.19 -2.49
N ASP A 60 -3.73 -15.44 -2.01
CA ASP A 60 -4.89 -16.30 -2.25
C ASP A 60 -6.04 -16.04 -1.25
N GLY A 61 -5.82 -15.17 -0.26
CA GLY A 61 -6.81 -14.80 0.75
C GLY A 61 -6.91 -15.79 1.91
N GLU A 62 -5.89 -16.62 2.11
CA GLU A 62 -5.81 -17.52 3.25
C GLU A 62 -5.67 -16.72 4.55
N PRO A 63 -6.07 -17.27 5.71
CA PRO A 63 -6.03 -16.53 6.98
C PRO A 63 -4.66 -15.89 7.30
N GLU A 64 -3.59 -16.59 6.94
CA GLU A 64 -2.20 -16.14 7.09
C GLU A 64 -1.82 -14.95 6.19
N ASP A 65 -2.46 -14.81 5.02
CA ASP A 65 -2.29 -13.65 4.14
C ASP A 65 -2.99 -12.41 4.71
N LEU A 66 -4.14 -12.61 5.35
CA LEU A 66 -4.96 -11.54 5.93
C LEU A 66 -4.42 -11.02 7.27
N ASP A 67 -3.61 -11.79 7.99
CA ASP A 67 -2.92 -11.37 9.21
C ASP A 67 -2.13 -10.06 9.03
N ALA A 68 -1.59 -9.83 7.83
CA ALA A 68 -0.90 -8.60 7.48
C ALA A 68 -1.77 -7.36 7.63
N ILE A 69 -3.06 -7.48 7.27
CA ILE A 69 -4.06 -6.40 7.37
C ILE A 69 -4.31 -6.10 8.85
N ALA A 70 -4.47 -7.13 9.68
CA ALA A 70 -4.66 -6.95 11.13
C ALA A 70 -3.45 -6.27 11.78
N ARG A 71 -2.23 -6.69 11.42
CA ARG A 71 -0.98 -6.07 11.90
C ARG A 71 -0.89 -4.59 11.50
N LEU A 72 -1.19 -4.28 10.23
CA LEU A 72 -1.22 -2.90 9.73
C LEU A 72 -2.24 -2.04 10.46
N ALA A 73 -3.46 -2.54 10.65
CA ALA A 73 -4.50 -1.82 11.38
C ALA A 73 -4.10 -1.54 12.83
N SER A 74 -3.48 -2.51 13.51
CA SER A 74 -3.00 -2.34 14.89
C SER A 74 -1.80 -1.40 15.05
N ALA A 75 -1.08 -1.13 13.96
CA ALA A 75 0.10 -0.27 13.93
C ALA A 75 -0.23 1.19 13.58
N GLN A 76 -1.49 1.50 13.26
CA GLN A 76 -1.95 2.88 13.03
C GLN A 76 -2.12 3.59 14.38
N PRO A 77 -1.77 4.89 14.47
CA PRO A 77 -1.94 5.68 15.70
C PRO A 77 -3.41 5.85 16.12
#